data_AF-A0A9D2C2R7-F1
#
_entry.id   AF-A0A9D2C2R7-F1
#
_cell.length_a   1.000
_cell.length_b   1.000
_cell.length_c   1.000
_cell.angle_alpha   90.00
_cell.angle_beta   90.00
_cell.angle_gamma   90.00
#
_symmetry.space_group_name_H-M   'P 1'
#
loop_
_entity.id
_entity.type
_entity.pdbx_description
1 polymer ?
#
loop_
_entity_poly.entity_id
_entity_poly.type
_entity_poly.pdbx_seq_one_letter_code
_entity_poly.pdbx_strand_id
1 'polypeptide(L)'
;MVLYHVSTTYQLLYCITHRLARHPREGAGLLLVEYIFPEARRKETVQRLLDTGWFSFVRLVPENQFKLRRGNSLTESSSPQEIEGVIRNICACVQGWLGMDVKQFSPIYIGSDQWSFGIYCLANQIPHVYIEDASGMLSQRERYMKITREISLTNYVISQYLHGAGTSEYETARLCDMRNFVPGFTDEKAVNFSIYDALKEEIPQKAPEILDFYGAKPVTVPQGRPVCMYMTQYLKSMAVKDLDVQEQITNLLVDYFAQGFQLVIKPHPKDQWLNYRRMFPEAVLLPPNINSELIPFLFDQPVQRVLTASSTSVGGMAPFAQEVFQFTTEIETRFEHLHAVYLAAVFLGEAAKAWGPLHLSLQRVNAVQLENFLRILEVPQMETGAPVLVTGGAPPEAPGGAVLWIAGERSSGKSPVLPRAGQALELRGTLLPEEGSLLTENGFLLYLTAPCPGMLSQLPPLDFVRELPFSRAKLQIQSKLLTEEEIEAKNHEESEIL
;
A
#
# COMPACT_ATOMS: atom_id res chain seq x y z
N MET A 1 14.45 -10.59 -34.27
CA MET A 1 13.11 -10.78 -33.66
C MET A 1 13.33 -10.86 -32.16
N VAL A 2 12.55 -10.12 -31.40
CA VAL A 2 12.66 -10.06 -29.94
C VAL A 2 11.84 -11.18 -29.32
N LEU A 3 12.29 -11.74 -28.20
CA LEU A 3 11.51 -12.70 -27.42
C LEU A 3 11.30 -12.18 -25.99
N TYR A 4 10.07 -12.24 -25.52
CA TYR A 4 9.73 -11.94 -24.14
C TYR A 4 9.26 -13.20 -23.41
N HIS A 5 9.67 -13.37 -22.17
CA HIS A 5 9.12 -14.33 -21.22
C HIS A 5 8.63 -13.62 -19.96
N VAL A 6 7.37 -13.81 -19.61
CA VAL A 6 6.75 -13.15 -18.46
C VAL A 6 5.94 -14.13 -17.62
N SER A 7 5.91 -13.89 -16.31
CA SER A 7 5.36 -14.75 -15.26
C SER A 7 4.35 -14.04 -14.34
N THR A 8 4.25 -12.72 -14.42
CA THR A 8 3.26 -11.92 -13.67
C THR A 8 2.49 -10.96 -14.57
N THR A 9 1.35 -10.46 -14.08
CA THR A 9 0.58 -9.42 -14.77
C THR A 9 1.34 -8.10 -14.88
N TYR A 10 2.21 -7.78 -13.90
CA TYR A 10 3.13 -6.65 -13.96
C TYR A 10 4.10 -6.79 -15.13
N GLN A 11 4.78 -7.93 -15.23
CA GLN A 11 5.73 -8.18 -16.32
C GLN A 11 5.07 -8.21 -17.70
N LEU A 12 3.81 -8.67 -17.80
CA LEU A 12 3.06 -8.58 -19.06
C LEU A 12 2.87 -7.10 -19.48
N LEU A 13 2.44 -6.23 -18.56
CA LEU A 13 2.30 -4.80 -18.83
C LEU A 13 3.66 -4.17 -19.17
N TYR A 14 4.70 -4.52 -18.41
CA TYR A 14 6.06 -4.07 -18.63
C TYR A 14 6.55 -4.46 -20.03
N CYS A 15 6.34 -5.71 -20.43
CA CYS A 15 6.69 -6.23 -21.74
C CYS A 15 5.92 -5.53 -22.87
N ILE A 16 4.61 -5.36 -22.74
CA ILE A 16 3.78 -4.66 -23.74
C ILE A 16 4.29 -3.24 -23.95
N THR A 17 4.49 -2.50 -22.87
CA THR A 17 4.95 -1.10 -22.92
C THR A 17 6.37 -1.00 -23.45
N HIS A 18 7.29 -1.83 -22.97
CA HIS A 18 8.67 -1.88 -23.44
C HIS A 18 8.75 -2.23 -24.93
N ARG A 19 8.02 -3.26 -25.38
CA ARG A 19 7.96 -3.63 -26.80
C ARG A 19 7.48 -2.46 -27.66
N LEU A 20 6.41 -1.79 -27.23
CA LEU A 20 5.82 -0.70 -28.02
C LEU A 20 6.73 0.54 -28.07
N ALA A 21 7.46 0.82 -26.99
CA ALA A 21 8.38 1.96 -26.90
C ALA A 21 9.75 1.68 -27.57
N ARG A 22 10.36 0.52 -27.31
CA ARG A 22 11.75 0.22 -27.68
C ARG A 22 11.90 -0.63 -28.94
N HIS A 23 10.90 -1.46 -29.25
CA HIS A 23 10.92 -2.36 -30.41
C HIS A 23 9.69 -2.19 -31.33
N PRO A 24 9.31 -0.96 -31.72
CA PRO A 24 8.07 -0.72 -32.44
C PRO A 24 8.01 -1.38 -33.83
N ARG A 25 9.17 -1.58 -34.46
CA ARG A 25 9.31 -2.07 -35.85
C ARG A 25 9.78 -3.53 -35.94
N GLU A 26 10.22 -4.13 -34.84
CA GLU A 26 10.73 -5.50 -34.84
C GLU A 26 9.59 -6.49 -34.59
N GLY A 27 9.68 -7.68 -35.20
CA GLY A 27 8.84 -8.80 -34.78
C GLY A 27 9.13 -9.16 -33.32
N ALA A 28 8.09 -9.46 -32.55
CA ALA A 28 8.21 -9.81 -31.14
C ALA A 28 7.39 -11.07 -30.82
N GLY A 29 8.00 -12.03 -30.14
CA GLY A 29 7.33 -13.21 -29.59
C GLY A 29 7.10 -13.08 -28.09
N LEU A 30 6.01 -13.65 -27.58
CA LEU A 30 5.69 -13.68 -26.16
C LEU A 30 5.49 -15.11 -25.64
N LEU A 31 6.28 -15.47 -24.63
CA LEU A 31 6.08 -16.66 -23.80
C LEU A 31 5.45 -16.22 -22.48
N LEU A 32 4.23 -16.69 -22.24
CA LEU A 32 3.39 -16.27 -21.13
C LEU A 32 3.17 -17.46 -20.20
N VAL A 33 3.57 -17.38 -18.92
CA VAL A 33 3.29 -18.47 -17.99
C VAL A 33 1.79 -18.64 -17.80
N GLU A 34 1.31 -19.88 -17.83
CA GLU A 34 -0.11 -20.21 -17.88
C GLU A 34 -0.93 -19.68 -16.68
N TYR A 35 -0.33 -19.41 -15.53
CA TYR A 35 -1.07 -18.96 -14.33
C TYR A 35 -1.28 -17.46 -14.22
N ILE A 36 -0.74 -16.65 -15.15
CA ILE A 36 -0.98 -15.20 -15.13
C ILE A 36 -2.48 -14.91 -15.22
N PHE A 37 -3.22 -15.77 -15.93
CA PHE A 37 -4.67 -15.71 -16.04
C PHE A 37 -5.32 -17.01 -15.58
N PRO A 38 -6.53 -16.93 -14.98
CA PRO A 38 -7.33 -18.12 -14.65
C PRO A 38 -7.56 -18.98 -15.90
N GLU A 39 -7.61 -20.30 -15.72
CA GLU A 39 -7.74 -21.27 -16.82
C GLU A 39 -8.85 -20.92 -17.81
N ALA A 40 -10.02 -20.55 -17.28
CA ALA A 40 -11.19 -20.16 -18.07
C ALA A 40 -10.94 -18.98 -19.03
N ARG A 41 -9.95 -18.11 -18.75
CA ARG A 41 -9.64 -16.92 -19.55
C ARG A 41 -8.39 -17.06 -20.42
N ARG A 42 -7.59 -18.12 -20.25
CA ARG A 42 -6.27 -18.24 -20.93
C ARG A 42 -6.38 -18.14 -22.45
N LYS A 43 -7.30 -18.91 -23.06
CA LYS A 43 -7.48 -18.94 -24.52
C LYS A 43 -7.92 -17.58 -25.07
N GLU A 44 -8.91 -16.97 -24.41
CA GLU A 44 -9.40 -15.64 -24.76
C GLU A 44 -8.29 -14.59 -24.66
N THR A 45 -7.52 -14.57 -23.57
CA THR A 45 -6.43 -13.60 -23.41
C THR A 45 -5.33 -13.77 -24.45
N VAL A 46 -4.96 -15.01 -24.79
CA VAL A 46 -3.98 -15.27 -25.86
C VAL A 46 -4.49 -14.74 -27.19
N GLN A 47 -5.76 -14.99 -27.51
CA GLN A 47 -6.36 -14.47 -28.75
C GLN A 47 -6.39 -12.94 -28.76
N ARG A 48 -6.81 -12.30 -27.66
CA ARG A 48 -6.81 -10.84 -27.53
C ARG A 48 -5.41 -10.25 -27.73
N LEU A 49 -4.35 -10.86 -27.20
CA LEU A 49 -2.96 -10.43 -27.39
C LEU A 49 -2.47 -10.59 -28.84
N LEU A 50 -2.97 -11.58 -29.57
CA LEU A 50 -2.67 -11.76 -30.99
C LEU A 50 -3.42 -10.72 -31.84
N ASP A 51 -4.68 -10.46 -31.52
CA ASP A 51 -5.55 -9.53 -32.24
C ASP A 51 -5.06 -8.07 -32.15
N THR A 52 -4.32 -7.70 -31.09
CA THR A 52 -3.68 -6.37 -31.01
C THR A 52 -2.55 -6.18 -32.03
N GLY A 53 -2.00 -7.26 -32.58
CA GLY A 53 -0.81 -7.22 -33.43
C GLY A 53 0.48 -6.81 -32.71
N TRP A 54 0.47 -6.70 -31.38
CA TRP A 54 1.69 -6.39 -30.61
C TRP A 54 2.71 -7.52 -30.72
N PHE A 55 2.27 -8.77 -30.75
CA PHE A 55 3.15 -9.93 -30.83
C PHE A 55 2.86 -10.74 -32.09
N SER A 56 3.92 -11.18 -32.77
CA SER A 56 3.83 -12.07 -33.92
C SER A 56 3.40 -13.49 -33.51
N PHE A 57 3.66 -13.88 -32.27
CA PHE A 57 3.10 -15.08 -31.65
C PHE A 57 3.02 -14.93 -30.13
N VAL A 58 2.09 -15.66 -29.53
CA VAL A 58 1.92 -15.77 -28.08
C VAL A 58 1.79 -17.25 -27.73
N ARG A 59 2.62 -17.74 -26.81
CA ARG A 59 2.60 -19.15 -26.37
C ARG A 59 2.52 -19.25 -24.86
N LEU A 60 1.64 -20.13 -24.37
CA LEU A 60 1.52 -20.42 -22.96
C LEU A 60 2.60 -21.42 -22.52
N VAL A 61 3.41 -21.05 -21.52
CA VAL A 61 4.39 -21.92 -20.89
C VAL A 61 3.65 -22.87 -19.92
N PRO A 62 3.67 -24.20 -20.15
CA PRO A 62 2.90 -25.17 -19.38
C PRO A 62 3.64 -25.58 -18.10
N GLU A 63 3.86 -24.61 -17.22
CA GLU A 63 4.61 -24.81 -15.98
C GLU A 63 4.08 -25.94 -15.09
N ASN A 64 2.78 -26.25 -15.13
CA ASN A 64 2.22 -27.37 -14.33
C ASN A 64 2.78 -28.69 -14.84
N GLN A 65 2.85 -28.84 -16.16
CA GLN A 65 3.37 -30.04 -16.80
C GLN A 65 4.88 -30.16 -16.54
N PHE A 66 5.60 -29.05 -16.56
CA PHE A 66 7.03 -29.04 -16.22
C PHE A 66 7.28 -29.43 -14.75
N LYS A 67 6.48 -28.90 -13.82
CA LYS A 67 6.55 -29.26 -12.40
C LYS A 67 6.31 -30.75 -12.14
N LEU A 68 5.42 -31.39 -12.90
CA LEU A 68 5.17 -32.83 -12.78
C LEU A 68 6.32 -33.70 -13.31
N ARG A 69 7.15 -33.17 -14.21
CA ARG A 69 8.20 -33.91 -14.93
C ARG A 69 9.62 -33.57 -14.49
N ARG A 70 9.82 -32.52 -13.70
CA ARG A 70 11.15 -32.08 -13.23
C ARG A 70 11.84 -33.04 -12.26
N GLY A 71 11.09 -33.97 -11.66
CA GLY A 71 11.60 -34.94 -10.69
C GLY A 71 11.41 -34.49 -9.24
N ASN A 72 12.34 -34.90 -8.37
CA ASN A 72 12.25 -34.70 -6.91
C ASN A 72 12.19 -33.23 -6.51
N SER A 73 11.50 -32.96 -5.40
CA SER A 73 11.54 -31.63 -4.78
C SER A 73 12.89 -31.42 -4.10
N LEU A 74 13.51 -30.27 -4.33
CA LEU A 74 14.76 -29.88 -3.67
C LEU A 74 14.51 -29.18 -2.33
N THR A 75 15.49 -29.30 -1.43
CA THR A 75 15.58 -28.57 -0.17
C THR A 75 16.91 -27.81 -0.11
N GLU A 76 17.10 -26.95 0.90
CA GLU A 76 18.36 -26.21 1.08
C GLU A 76 19.56 -27.12 1.39
N SER A 77 19.31 -28.37 1.76
CA SER A 77 20.34 -29.39 2.00
C SER A 77 20.60 -30.29 0.79
N SER A 78 19.94 -30.05 -0.35
CA SER A 78 20.17 -30.83 -1.57
C SER A 78 21.59 -30.63 -2.09
N SER A 79 22.20 -31.74 -2.51
CA SER A 79 23.54 -31.75 -3.09
C SER A 79 23.57 -31.12 -4.50
N PRO A 80 24.72 -30.61 -4.96
CA PRO A 80 24.88 -30.12 -6.34
C PRO A 80 24.39 -31.11 -7.40
N GLN A 81 24.65 -32.40 -7.22
CA GLN A 81 24.25 -33.44 -8.17
C GLN A 81 22.74 -33.61 -8.27
N GLU A 82 22.01 -33.48 -7.15
CA GLU A 82 20.54 -33.50 -7.13
C GLU A 82 19.97 -32.25 -7.82
N ILE A 83 20.53 -31.08 -7.52
CA ILE A 83 20.13 -29.80 -8.12
C ILE A 83 20.30 -29.85 -9.64
N GLU A 84 21.48 -30.27 -10.12
CA GLU A 84 21.77 -30.44 -11.54
C GLU A 84 20.85 -31.46 -12.22
N GLY A 85 20.50 -32.54 -11.53
CA GLY A 85 19.55 -33.54 -12.03
C GLY A 85 18.18 -32.94 -12.32
N VAL A 86 17.65 -32.13 -11.40
CA VAL A 86 16.37 -31.43 -11.59
C VAL A 86 16.49 -30.37 -12.70
N ILE A 87 17.58 -29.60 -12.74
CA ILE A 87 17.83 -28.61 -13.81
C ILE A 87 17.85 -29.28 -15.19
N ARG A 88 18.53 -30.42 -15.35
CA ARG A 88 18.54 -31.17 -16.61
C ARG A 88 17.14 -31.59 -17.06
N ASN A 89 16.31 -32.05 -16.12
CA ASN A 89 14.92 -32.44 -16.43
C ASN A 89 14.07 -31.24 -16.85
N ILE A 90 14.22 -30.09 -16.16
CA ILE A 90 13.56 -28.83 -16.54
C ILE A 90 13.99 -28.42 -17.96
N CYS A 91 15.29 -28.43 -18.24
CA CYS A 91 15.82 -28.07 -19.55
C CYS A 91 15.28 -28.98 -20.66
N ALA A 92 15.23 -30.30 -20.43
CA ALA A 92 14.67 -31.25 -21.38
C ALA A 92 13.18 -31.00 -21.63
N CYS A 93 12.40 -30.68 -20.59
CA CYS A 93 10.99 -30.34 -20.71
C CYS A 93 10.78 -29.07 -21.54
N VAL A 94 11.54 -28.00 -21.24
CA VAL A 94 11.46 -26.72 -21.95
C VAL A 94 11.87 -26.90 -23.40
N GLN A 95 12.99 -27.59 -23.67
CA GLN A 95 13.47 -27.84 -25.04
C GLN A 95 12.46 -28.62 -25.86
N GLY A 96 11.89 -29.70 -25.29
CA GLY A 96 10.88 -30.52 -25.97
C GLY A 96 9.58 -29.77 -26.26
N TRP A 97 9.17 -28.84 -25.38
CA TRP A 97 8.00 -27.99 -25.60
C TRP A 97 8.28 -26.83 -26.56
N LEU A 98 9.42 -26.16 -26.43
CA LEU A 98 9.75 -24.95 -27.17
C LEU A 98 9.81 -25.23 -28.67
N GLY A 99 10.44 -26.34 -29.07
CA GLY A 99 10.44 -26.78 -30.48
C GLY A 99 11.05 -25.78 -31.47
N MET A 100 11.86 -24.83 -30.97
CA MET A 100 12.58 -23.82 -31.75
C MET A 100 13.90 -23.50 -31.06
N ASP A 101 14.90 -23.08 -31.84
CA ASP A 101 16.16 -22.60 -31.28
C ASP A 101 15.97 -21.19 -30.71
N VAL A 102 16.15 -21.04 -29.40
CA VAL A 102 16.01 -19.75 -28.72
C VAL A 102 17.07 -18.74 -29.17
N LYS A 103 18.22 -19.19 -29.70
CA LYS A 103 19.31 -18.32 -30.17
C LYS A 103 18.95 -17.54 -31.43
N GLN A 104 17.86 -17.88 -32.11
CA GLN A 104 17.35 -17.08 -33.24
C GLN A 104 16.75 -15.73 -32.80
N PHE A 105 16.48 -15.58 -31.49
CA PHE A 105 15.96 -14.34 -30.91
C PHE A 105 17.08 -13.51 -30.32
N SER A 106 17.03 -12.20 -30.55
CA SER A 106 17.96 -11.25 -29.97
C SER A 106 17.33 -9.85 -30.01
N PRO A 107 17.23 -9.15 -28.87
CA PRO A 107 17.44 -9.64 -27.50
C PRO A 107 16.33 -10.60 -26.99
N ILE A 108 16.64 -11.32 -25.90
CA ILE A 108 15.69 -12.13 -25.12
C ILE A 108 15.46 -11.45 -23.78
N TYR A 109 14.20 -11.20 -23.43
CA TYR A 109 13.80 -10.56 -22.17
C TYR A 109 13.10 -11.56 -21.26
N ILE A 110 13.51 -11.64 -19.99
CA ILE A 110 13.00 -12.62 -19.03
C ILE A 110 12.63 -11.90 -17.73
N GLY A 111 11.33 -11.90 -17.37
CA GLY A 111 10.88 -11.30 -16.10
C GLY A 111 11.14 -12.13 -14.86
N SER A 112 11.16 -13.45 -15.00
CA SER A 112 11.37 -14.35 -13.87
C SER A 112 12.21 -15.52 -14.34
N ASP A 113 13.52 -15.32 -14.25
CA ASP A 113 14.54 -16.29 -14.59
C ASP A 113 14.58 -17.49 -13.60
N GLN A 114 13.83 -17.41 -12.49
CA GLN A 114 13.61 -18.53 -11.58
C GLN A 114 12.54 -19.54 -12.02
N TRP A 115 11.79 -19.30 -13.10
CA TRP A 115 10.83 -20.28 -13.66
C TRP A 115 11.44 -21.10 -14.78
N SER A 116 10.74 -22.11 -15.29
CA SER A 116 11.36 -23.17 -16.10
C SER A 116 12.06 -22.64 -17.35
N PHE A 117 11.46 -21.68 -18.08
CA PHE A 117 12.12 -21.06 -19.24
C PHE A 117 13.35 -20.23 -18.85
N GLY A 118 13.26 -19.52 -17.73
CA GLY A 118 14.36 -18.80 -17.12
C GLY A 118 15.54 -19.68 -16.72
N ILE A 119 15.24 -20.75 -15.97
CA ILE A 119 16.18 -21.80 -15.56
C ILE A 119 16.83 -22.42 -16.79
N TYR A 120 16.06 -22.70 -17.84
CA TYR A 120 16.59 -23.19 -19.11
C TYR A 120 17.60 -22.20 -19.72
N CYS A 121 17.30 -20.91 -19.75
CA CYS A 121 18.22 -19.89 -20.26
C CYS A 121 19.50 -19.79 -19.41
N LEU A 122 19.36 -19.73 -18.08
CA LEU A 122 20.50 -19.68 -17.15
C LEU A 122 21.40 -20.91 -17.25
N ALA A 123 20.82 -22.11 -17.21
CA ALA A 123 21.56 -23.38 -17.25
C ALA A 123 22.28 -23.60 -18.59
N ASN A 124 21.76 -23.04 -19.69
CA ASN A 124 22.39 -23.10 -21.01
C ASN A 124 23.20 -21.84 -21.34
N GLN A 125 23.44 -20.96 -20.36
CA GLN A 125 24.25 -19.74 -20.48
C GLN A 125 23.79 -18.83 -21.62
N ILE A 126 22.48 -18.74 -21.84
CA ILE A 126 21.89 -17.94 -22.92
C ILE A 126 21.89 -16.47 -22.47
N PRO A 127 22.57 -15.56 -23.20
CA PRO A 127 22.54 -14.14 -22.88
C PRO A 127 21.11 -13.58 -22.98
N HIS A 128 20.68 -12.88 -21.95
CA HIS A 128 19.33 -12.31 -21.89
C HIS A 128 19.31 -11.01 -21.08
N VAL A 129 18.18 -10.32 -21.11
CA VAL A 129 17.90 -9.14 -20.29
C VAL A 129 16.89 -9.55 -19.23
N TYR A 130 17.23 -9.30 -17.96
CA TYR A 130 16.31 -9.52 -16.85
C TYR A 130 15.29 -8.37 -16.77
N ILE A 131 14.04 -8.66 -16.44
CA ILE A 131 13.00 -7.65 -16.12
C ILE A 131 12.59 -7.86 -14.66
N GLU A 132 12.50 -6.79 -13.87
CA GLU A 132 12.06 -6.91 -12.48
C GLU A 132 10.61 -7.44 -12.32
N ASP A 133 10.31 -8.05 -11.17
CA ASP A 133 9.00 -8.66 -10.88
C ASP A 133 7.91 -7.63 -10.50
N ALA A 134 8.34 -6.51 -9.93
CA ALA A 134 7.54 -5.36 -9.58
C ALA A 134 8.45 -4.13 -9.52
N SER A 135 7.87 -2.93 -9.58
CA SER A 135 8.63 -1.67 -9.52
C SER A 135 9.56 -1.61 -8.31
N GLY A 136 10.87 -1.47 -8.55
CA GLY A 136 11.91 -1.39 -7.53
C GLY A 136 12.31 -2.73 -6.89
N MET A 137 11.75 -3.85 -7.34
CA MET A 137 11.98 -5.17 -6.75
C MET A 137 13.42 -5.65 -6.96
N LEU A 138 14.13 -5.15 -7.98
CA LEU A 138 15.55 -5.48 -8.18
C LEU A 138 16.40 -5.12 -6.94
N SER A 139 16.12 -3.98 -6.32
CA SER A 139 16.80 -3.52 -5.10
C SER A 139 16.39 -4.27 -3.82
N GLN A 140 15.38 -5.14 -3.91
CA GLN A 140 14.79 -5.89 -2.79
C GLN A 140 14.90 -7.41 -3.00
N ARG A 141 16.00 -7.87 -3.61
CA ARG A 141 16.23 -9.29 -3.95
C ARG A 141 15.92 -10.26 -2.79
N GLU A 142 16.36 -9.95 -1.57
CA GLU A 142 16.13 -10.83 -0.41
C GLU A 142 14.63 -11.08 -0.17
N ARG A 143 13.82 -10.03 -0.27
CA ARG A 143 12.37 -10.11 -0.18
C ARG A 143 11.79 -10.97 -1.30
N TYR A 144 12.26 -10.77 -2.54
CA TYR A 144 11.81 -11.55 -3.68
C TYR A 144 12.18 -13.04 -3.58
N MET A 145 13.38 -13.34 -3.09
CA MET A 145 13.83 -14.70 -2.86
C MET A 145 13.08 -15.38 -1.70
N LYS A 146 12.68 -14.63 -0.66
CA LYS A 146 11.79 -15.15 0.39
C LYS A 146 10.42 -15.54 -0.17
N ILE A 147 9.81 -14.68 -0.99
CA ILE A 147 8.56 -14.99 -1.70
C ILE A 147 8.73 -16.25 -2.58
N THR A 148 9.83 -16.32 -3.32
CA THR A 148 10.14 -17.49 -4.16
C THR A 148 10.27 -18.77 -3.32
N ARG A 149 10.91 -18.71 -2.15
CA ARG A 149 11.02 -19.84 -1.22
C ARG A 149 9.67 -20.33 -0.73
N GLU A 150 8.77 -19.40 -0.36
CA GLU A 150 7.41 -19.71 0.10
C GLU A 150 6.56 -20.33 -1.01
N ILE A 151 6.69 -19.86 -2.25
CA ILE A 151 5.93 -20.37 -3.40
C ILE A 151 6.52 -21.70 -3.90
N SER A 152 7.84 -21.81 -3.99
CA SER A 152 8.53 -23.01 -4.45
C SER A 152 9.96 -23.09 -3.95
N LEU A 153 10.17 -23.89 -2.90
CA LEU A 153 11.50 -24.19 -2.36
C LEU A 153 12.46 -24.71 -3.43
N THR A 154 11.98 -25.54 -4.36
CA THR A 154 12.81 -26.06 -5.47
C THR A 154 13.34 -24.95 -6.37
N ASN A 155 12.50 -23.99 -6.77
CA ASN A 155 12.95 -22.89 -7.64
C ASN A 155 13.84 -21.93 -6.87
N TYR A 156 13.59 -21.72 -5.58
CA TYR A 156 14.49 -20.96 -4.72
C TYR A 156 15.91 -21.58 -4.69
N VAL A 157 16.02 -22.88 -4.44
CA VAL A 157 17.31 -23.60 -4.42
C VAL A 157 18.03 -23.50 -5.77
N ILE A 158 17.32 -23.74 -6.88
CA ILE A 158 17.89 -23.62 -8.23
C ILE A 158 18.35 -22.19 -8.51
N SER A 159 17.58 -21.18 -8.10
CA SER A 159 17.94 -19.78 -8.34
C SER A 159 19.17 -19.35 -7.55
N GLN A 160 19.33 -19.85 -6.31
CA GLN A 160 20.57 -19.66 -5.56
C GLN A 160 21.75 -20.33 -6.27
N TYR A 161 21.56 -21.55 -6.77
CA TYR A 161 22.60 -22.32 -7.46
C TYR A 161 23.02 -21.70 -8.81
N LEU A 162 22.07 -21.20 -9.59
CA LEU A 162 22.31 -20.60 -10.92
C LEU A 162 22.52 -19.07 -10.88
N HIS A 163 22.56 -18.47 -9.69
CA HIS A 163 22.58 -17.03 -9.51
C HIS A 163 21.42 -16.30 -10.23
N GLY A 164 20.24 -16.93 -10.35
CA GLY A 164 19.05 -16.30 -10.94
C GLY A 164 18.42 -15.24 -10.02
N ALA A 165 17.30 -14.66 -10.43
CA ALA A 165 16.57 -13.53 -9.83
C ALA A 165 17.31 -12.17 -9.94
N GLY A 166 17.97 -11.91 -11.07
CA GLY A 166 18.64 -10.64 -11.33
C GLY A 166 20.04 -10.56 -10.72
N THR A 167 20.77 -11.68 -10.68
CA THR A 167 22.17 -11.72 -10.21
C THR A 167 23.11 -12.47 -11.13
N SER A 168 22.62 -13.00 -12.26
CA SER A 168 23.40 -13.88 -13.11
C SER A 168 24.43 -13.08 -13.93
N GLU A 169 25.57 -13.70 -14.22
CA GLU A 169 26.55 -13.14 -15.13
C GLU A 169 26.04 -13.09 -16.58
N TYR A 170 25.12 -13.99 -16.96
CA TYR A 170 24.54 -14.10 -18.32
C TYR A 170 23.45 -13.06 -18.60
N GLU A 171 23.02 -12.33 -17.59
CA GLU A 171 22.20 -11.14 -17.76
C GLU A 171 23.05 -10.03 -18.39
N THR A 172 22.68 -9.57 -19.57
CA THR A 172 23.34 -8.48 -20.30
C THR A 172 22.89 -7.10 -19.84
N ALA A 173 21.68 -7.03 -19.26
CA ALA A 173 21.10 -5.87 -18.61
C ALA A 173 19.96 -6.31 -17.67
N ARG A 174 19.56 -5.42 -16.75
CA ARG A 174 18.46 -5.61 -15.79
C ARG A 174 17.52 -4.41 -15.89
N LEU A 175 16.40 -4.59 -16.57
CA LEU A 175 15.38 -3.55 -16.73
C LEU A 175 14.58 -3.38 -15.44
N CYS A 176 14.53 -2.15 -14.94
CA CYS A 176 13.88 -1.78 -13.69
C CYS A 176 13.51 -0.29 -13.63
N ASP A 177 12.57 0.09 -12.77
CA ASP A 177 12.32 1.48 -12.41
C ASP A 177 13.27 1.91 -11.28
N MET A 178 14.38 2.54 -11.66
CA MET A 178 15.45 2.91 -10.72
C MET A 178 15.00 3.96 -9.70
N ARG A 179 13.91 4.68 -9.94
CA ARG A 179 13.36 5.67 -8.98
C ARG A 179 12.82 5.02 -7.71
N ASN A 180 12.49 3.73 -7.78
CA ASN A 180 11.91 2.97 -6.67
C ASN A 180 12.93 2.06 -5.96
N PHE A 181 14.22 2.28 -6.18
CA PHE A 181 15.26 1.57 -5.44
C PHE A 181 15.29 1.96 -3.97
N VAL A 182 15.64 0.99 -3.11
CA VAL A 182 15.97 1.32 -1.72
C VAL A 182 17.17 2.27 -1.67
N PRO A 183 17.19 3.26 -0.75
CA PRO A 183 18.28 4.23 -0.69
C PRO A 183 19.65 3.56 -0.60
N GLY A 184 20.60 4.00 -1.43
CA GLY A 184 21.97 3.50 -1.48
C GLY A 184 22.20 2.25 -2.33
N PHE A 185 21.15 1.64 -2.89
CA PHE A 185 21.31 0.51 -3.80
C PHE A 185 21.84 0.98 -5.17
N THR A 186 22.78 0.22 -5.73
CA THR A 186 23.32 0.41 -7.09
C THR A 186 23.55 -0.94 -7.75
N ASP A 187 23.45 -0.97 -9.07
CA ASP A 187 23.66 -2.17 -9.88
C ASP A 187 24.20 -1.75 -11.25
N GLU A 188 25.36 -2.27 -11.63
CA GLU A 188 26.05 -1.88 -12.87
C GLU A 188 25.31 -2.33 -14.15
N LYS A 189 24.47 -3.36 -14.05
CA LYS A 189 23.67 -3.88 -15.14
C LYS A 189 22.26 -3.28 -15.16
N ALA A 190 21.87 -2.48 -14.16
CA ALA A 190 20.57 -1.85 -14.12
C ALA A 190 20.40 -0.84 -15.26
N VAL A 191 19.28 -0.96 -15.97
CA VAL A 191 18.87 -0.06 -17.03
C VAL A 191 17.49 0.47 -16.70
N ASN A 192 17.37 1.80 -16.58
CA ASN A 192 16.11 2.42 -16.22
C ASN A 192 15.07 2.22 -17.32
N PHE A 193 13.94 1.63 -16.97
CA PHE A 193 12.72 1.67 -17.76
C PHE A 193 11.52 1.69 -16.81
N SER A 194 10.71 2.74 -16.95
CA SER A 194 9.45 2.88 -16.23
C SER A 194 8.28 2.75 -17.18
N ILE A 195 7.31 1.91 -16.81
CA ILE A 195 6.00 1.81 -17.49
C ILE A 195 5.36 3.19 -17.61
N TYR A 196 5.46 4.01 -16.55
CA TYR A 196 4.85 5.34 -16.53
C TYR A 196 5.52 6.29 -17.52
N ASP A 197 6.85 6.41 -17.48
CA ASP A 197 7.58 7.31 -18.37
C ASP A 197 7.36 6.89 -19.83
N ALA A 198 7.35 5.58 -20.10
CA ALA A 198 7.04 5.06 -21.42
C ALA A 198 5.62 5.44 -21.88
N LEU A 199 4.60 5.19 -21.05
CA LEU A 199 3.21 5.48 -21.39
C LEU A 199 2.91 6.98 -21.47
N LYS A 200 3.63 7.82 -20.74
CA LYS A 200 3.38 9.27 -20.72
C LYS A 200 4.17 10.00 -21.82
N GLU A 201 5.44 9.68 -21.98
CA GLU A 201 6.37 10.48 -22.77
C GLU A 201 6.78 9.79 -24.09
N GLU A 202 6.85 8.46 -24.13
CA GLU A 202 7.35 7.73 -25.32
C GLU A 202 6.24 7.22 -26.24
N ILE A 203 5.18 6.67 -25.67
CA ILE A 203 4.03 6.07 -26.37
C ILE A 203 2.66 6.53 -25.85
N PRO A 204 2.42 7.84 -25.58
CA PRO A 204 1.12 8.33 -25.08
C PRO A 204 -0.07 7.96 -25.97
N GLN A 205 0.12 7.93 -27.28
CA GLN A 205 -0.88 7.50 -28.26
C GLN A 205 -1.32 6.04 -28.10
N LYS A 206 -0.53 5.20 -27.41
CA LYS A 206 -0.84 3.79 -27.15
C LYS A 206 -1.53 3.55 -25.81
N ALA A 207 -1.52 4.52 -24.90
CA ALA A 207 -2.14 4.37 -23.58
C ALA A 207 -3.63 3.98 -23.66
N PRO A 208 -4.48 4.58 -24.51
CA PRO A 208 -5.89 4.18 -24.60
C PRO A 208 -6.11 2.72 -25.02
N GLU A 209 -5.30 2.22 -25.97
CA GLU A 209 -5.35 0.84 -26.47
C GLU A 209 -4.93 -0.16 -25.37
N ILE A 210 -3.90 0.19 -24.60
CA ILE A 210 -3.42 -0.64 -23.47
C ILE A 210 -4.46 -0.64 -22.34
N LEU A 211 -5.05 0.50 -22.01
CA LEU A 211 -6.13 0.59 -21.02
C LEU A 211 -7.32 -0.29 -21.40
N ASP A 212 -7.77 -0.23 -22.66
CA ASP A 212 -8.85 -1.08 -23.16
C ASP A 212 -8.52 -2.57 -23.10
N PHE A 213 -7.27 -2.96 -23.41
CA PHE A 213 -6.81 -4.34 -23.26
C PHE A 213 -6.99 -4.86 -21.82
N TYR A 214 -6.70 -4.04 -20.82
CA TYR A 214 -6.91 -4.36 -19.41
C TYR A 214 -8.36 -4.15 -18.92
N GLY A 215 -9.28 -3.75 -19.81
CA GLY A 215 -10.67 -3.46 -19.48
C GLY A 215 -10.83 -2.22 -18.60
N ALA A 216 -9.84 -1.34 -18.62
CA ALA A 216 -9.80 -0.13 -17.82
C ALA A 216 -10.36 1.04 -18.62
N LYS A 217 -11.36 1.71 -18.06
CA LYS A 217 -12.01 2.87 -18.69
C LYS A 217 -11.56 4.15 -18.00
N PRO A 218 -11.41 5.26 -18.75
CA PRO A 218 -11.22 6.57 -18.15
C PRO A 218 -12.29 6.84 -17.09
N VAL A 219 -11.87 7.45 -15.99
CA VAL A 219 -12.70 7.88 -14.88
C VAL A 219 -13.06 9.34 -15.12
N THR A 220 -14.33 9.60 -15.38
CA THR A 220 -14.86 10.96 -15.40
C THR A 220 -15.11 11.42 -13.98
N VAL A 221 -14.53 12.57 -13.62
CA VAL A 221 -14.70 13.16 -12.29
C VAL A 221 -15.56 14.41 -12.40
N PRO A 222 -16.54 14.62 -11.50
CA PRO A 222 -17.32 15.86 -11.50
C PRO A 222 -16.43 17.10 -11.38
N GLN A 223 -16.74 18.13 -12.16
CA GLN A 223 -15.99 19.39 -12.14
C GLN A 223 -15.93 19.97 -10.72
N GLY A 224 -14.74 20.40 -10.28
CA GLY A 224 -14.53 20.99 -8.96
C GLY A 224 -14.42 19.98 -7.80
N ARG A 225 -14.54 18.67 -8.05
CA ARG A 225 -14.24 17.64 -7.05
C ARG A 225 -12.83 17.06 -7.28
N PRO A 226 -11.87 17.26 -6.35
CA PRO A 226 -10.58 16.58 -6.43
C PRO A 226 -10.75 15.06 -6.25
N VAL A 227 -9.82 14.27 -6.81
CA VAL A 227 -9.88 12.79 -6.72
C VAL A 227 -9.21 12.29 -5.45
N CYS A 228 -9.92 11.45 -4.70
CA CYS A 228 -9.34 10.62 -3.64
C CYS A 228 -9.38 9.15 -4.06
N MET A 229 -8.20 8.58 -4.27
CA MET A 229 -8.02 7.19 -4.65
C MET A 229 -7.86 6.32 -3.40
N TYR A 230 -8.85 5.49 -3.09
CA TYR A 230 -8.77 4.51 -2.00
C TYR A 230 -8.24 3.17 -2.51
N MET A 231 -7.03 2.83 -2.07
CA MET A 231 -6.36 1.56 -2.38
C MET A 231 -6.64 0.58 -1.25
N THR A 232 -7.55 -0.35 -1.50
CA THR A 232 -7.98 -1.30 -0.47
C THR A 232 -6.90 -2.36 -0.21
N GLN A 233 -6.98 -3.01 0.95
CA GLN A 233 -6.18 -4.18 1.28
C GLN A 233 -7.11 -5.31 1.71
N TYR A 234 -6.74 -6.53 1.38
CA TYR A 234 -7.40 -7.70 1.94
C TYR A 234 -6.87 -7.97 3.36
N LEU A 235 -7.63 -7.54 4.37
CA LEU A 235 -7.31 -7.68 5.78
C LEU A 235 -7.77 -9.06 6.28
N LYS A 236 -6.93 -10.09 6.12
CA LYS A 236 -7.20 -11.45 6.64
C LYS A 236 -6.25 -11.81 7.77
N SER A 237 -6.19 -10.98 8.81
CA SER A 237 -5.54 -11.34 10.07
C SER A 237 -6.52 -12.14 10.95
N MET A 238 -6.03 -12.82 11.99
CA MET A 238 -6.96 -13.50 12.93
C MET A 238 -7.89 -12.52 13.66
N ALA A 239 -7.53 -11.24 13.71
CA ALA A 239 -8.31 -10.15 14.33
C ALA A 239 -9.40 -9.60 13.39
N VAL A 240 -9.13 -9.49 12.09
CA VAL A 240 -10.11 -9.04 11.07
C VAL A 240 -10.59 -10.27 10.29
N LYS A 241 -11.46 -11.06 10.92
CA LYS A 241 -12.23 -12.12 10.24
C LYS A 241 -13.65 -11.67 9.88
N ASP A 242 -14.09 -10.56 10.46
CA ASP A 242 -15.43 -10.02 10.30
C ASP A 242 -15.46 -8.99 9.17
N LEU A 243 -16.41 -9.15 8.25
CA LEU A 243 -16.65 -8.20 7.17
C LEU A 243 -17.10 -6.84 7.73
N ASP A 244 -17.81 -6.84 8.86
CA ASP A 244 -18.28 -5.63 9.51
C ASP A 244 -17.10 -4.77 10.00
N VAL A 245 -16.04 -5.40 10.53
CA VAL A 245 -14.82 -4.69 10.94
C VAL A 245 -14.09 -4.09 9.74
N GLN A 246 -13.98 -4.83 8.64
CA GLN A 246 -13.37 -4.31 7.42
C GLN A 246 -14.18 -3.14 6.83
N GLU A 247 -15.52 -3.20 6.92
CA GLU A 247 -16.42 -2.12 6.54
C GLU A 247 -16.26 -0.90 7.45
N GLN A 248 -16.21 -1.06 8.78
CA GLN A 248 -15.98 0.01 9.74
C GLN A 248 -14.65 0.74 9.49
N ILE A 249 -13.55 0.00 9.32
CA ILE A 249 -12.22 0.56 9.01
C ILE A 249 -12.30 1.39 7.72
N THR A 250 -12.93 0.84 6.69
CA THR A 250 -13.06 1.49 5.39
C THR A 250 -13.88 2.78 5.49
N ASN A 251 -15.04 2.73 6.16
CA ASN A 251 -15.92 3.88 6.33
C ASN A 251 -15.24 5.01 7.11
N LEU A 252 -14.57 4.70 8.22
CA LEU A 252 -13.87 5.69 9.03
C LEU A 252 -12.73 6.37 8.26
N LEU A 253 -11.94 5.60 7.53
CA LEU A 253 -10.88 6.18 6.70
C LEU A 253 -11.46 7.14 5.64
N VAL A 254 -12.56 6.77 4.99
CA VAL A 254 -13.21 7.64 4.00
C VAL A 254 -13.83 8.88 4.66
N ASP A 255 -14.52 8.74 5.80
CA ASP A 255 -15.14 9.86 6.53
C ASP A 255 -14.14 10.93 6.97
N TYR A 256 -12.96 10.49 7.43
CA TYR A 256 -11.91 11.41 7.87
C TYR A 256 -11.07 11.95 6.73
N PHE A 257 -10.74 11.14 5.72
CA PHE A 257 -9.69 11.47 4.75
C PHE A 257 -10.17 11.68 3.31
N ALA A 258 -11.46 11.51 3.00
CA ALA A 258 -11.97 11.68 1.63
C ALA A 258 -13.16 12.62 1.50
N GLN A 259 -13.55 13.34 2.58
CA GLN A 259 -14.66 14.29 2.52
C GLN A 259 -14.39 15.42 1.52
N GLY A 260 -15.34 15.68 0.61
CA GLY A 260 -15.22 16.69 -0.44
C GLY A 260 -14.54 16.20 -1.72
N PHE A 261 -14.10 14.93 -1.78
CA PHE A 261 -13.45 14.34 -2.95
C PHE A 261 -14.42 13.46 -3.74
N GLN A 262 -14.14 13.29 -5.03
CA GLN A 262 -14.63 12.13 -5.77
C GLN A 262 -13.85 10.91 -5.30
N LEU A 263 -14.55 10.00 -4.60
CA LEU A 263 -13.98 8.74 -4.17
C LEU A 263 -13.85 7.79 -5.36
N VAL A 264 -12.66 7.24 -5.53
CA VAL A 264 -12.35 6.21 -6.53
C VAL A 264 -11.69 5.05 -5.82
N ILE A 265 -12.25 3.86 -5.92
CA ILE A 265 -11.83 2.70 -5.13
C ILE A 265 -11.20 1.66 -6.06
N LYS A 266 -10.01 1.19 -5.69
CA LYS A 266 -9.41 -0.03 -6.25
C LYS A 266 -9.56 -1.17 -5.25
N PRO A 267 -10.50 -2.10 -5.45
CA PRO A 267 -10.60 -3.31 -4.66
C PRO A 267 -9.35 -4.18 -4.81
N HIS A 268 -8.92 -4.82 -3.73
CA HIS A 268 -7.89 -5.83 -3.76
C HIS A 268 -8.45 -7.05 -4.52
N PRO A 269 -7.67 -7.78 -5.35
CA PRO A 269 -8.18 -8.92 -6.12
C PRO A 269 -8.84 -10.04 -5.29
N LYS A 270 -8.46 -10.13 -4.00
CA LYS A 270 -9.02 -11.09 -3.03
C LYS A 270 -10.19 -10.55 -2.22
N ASP A 271 -10.50 -9.26 -2.34
CA ASP A 271 -11.66 -8.68 -1.67
C ASP A 271 -12.92 -8.94 -2.49
N GLN A 272 -13.53 -10.09 -2.21
CA GLN A 272 -14.69 -10.60 -2.95
C GLN A 272 -16.02 -10.32 -2.24
N TRP A 273 -15.96 -9.89 -0.97
CA TRP A 273 -17.13 -9.90 -0.09
C TRP A 273 -17.56 -8.48 0.32
N LEU A 274 -16.68 -7.48 0.36
CA LEU A 274 -17.12 -6.11 0.63
C LEU A 274 -17.89 -5.54 -0.56
N ASN A 275 -19.05 -4.98 -0.26
CA ASN A 275 -19.89 -4.33 -1.26
C ASN A 275 -19.66 -2.81 -1.26
N TYR A 276 -18.57 -2.38 -1.91
CA TYR A 276 -18.24 -0.95 -2.01
C TYR A 276 -19.31 -0.11 -2.71
N ARG A 277 -20.14 -0.70 -3.59
CA ARG A 277 -21.27 0.04 -4.20
C ARG A 277 -22.35 0.38 -3.19
N ARG A 278 -22.58 -0.51 -2.21
CA ARG A 278 -23.51 -0.27 -1.11
C ARG A 278 -22.96 0.78 -0.15
N MET A 279 -21.68 0.66 0.19
CA MET A 279 -21.00 1.57 1.14
C MET A 279 -20.86 2.98 0.56
N PHE A 280 -20.49 3.08 -0.72
CA PHE A 280 -20.21 4.34 -1.40
C PHE A 280 -20.90 4.39 -2.77
N PRO A 281 -22.20 4.72 -2.83
CA PRO A 281 -22.97 4.71 -4.08
C PRO A 281 -22.43 5.64 -5.18
N GLU A 282 -21.84 6.77 -4.78
CA GLU A 282 -21.23 7.75 -5.70
C GLU A 282 -19.77 7.43 -6.07
N ALA A 283 -19.16 6.39 -5.49
CA ALA A 283 -17.77 6.06 -5.76
C ALA A 283 -17.60 5.40 -7.14
N VAL A 284 -16.49 5.73 -7.80
CA VAL A 284 -16.06 5.03 -9.02
C VAL A 284 -15.28 3.79 -8.60
N LEU A 285 -15.74 2.61 -9.00
CA LEU A 285 -15.05 1.35 -8.71
C LEU A 285 -14.19 0.92 -9.90
N LEU A 286 -12.88 0.81 -9.67
CA LEU A 286 -11.96 0.26 -10.66
C LEU A 286 -12.03 -1.27 -10.68
N PRO A 287 -11.73 -1.92 -11.82
CA PRO A 287 -11.56 -3.36 -11.87
C PRO A 287 -10.48 -3.83 -10.88
N PRO A 288 -10.72 -4.88 -10.07
CA PRO A 288 -9.77 -5.32 -9.05
C PRO A 288 -8.40 -5.75 -9.62
N ASN A 289 -8.42 -6.29 -10.85
CA ASN A 289 -7.25 -6.87 -11.50
C ASN A 289 -6.46 -5.86 -12.35
N ILE A 290 -6.80 -4.57 -12.32
CA ILE A 290 -6.02 -3.57 -13.03
C ILE A 290 -4.65 -3.38 -12.36
N ASN A 291 -3.59 -3.38 -13.17
CA ASN A 291 -2.25 -3.01 -12.75
C ASN A 291 -2.25 -1.58 -12.18
N SER A 292 -1.56 -1.34 -11.06
CA SER A 292 -1.53 -0.02 -10.43
C SER A 292 -0.88 1.03 -11.34
N GLU A 293 0.07 0.61 -12.18
CA GLU A 293 0.82 1.46 -13.09
C GLU A 293 -0.07 2.08 -14.20
N LEU A 294 -1.26 1.51 -14.43
CA LEU A 294 -2.24 2.06 -15.39
C LEU A 294 -3.17 3.10 -14.77
N ILE A 295 -3.29 3.13 -13.45
CA ILE A 295 -4.24 3.99 -12.74
C ILE A 295 -4.04 5.48 -13.05
N PRO A 296 -2.81 6.02 -13.11
CA PRO A 296 -2.59 7.43 -13.44
C PRO A 296 -3.18 7.84 -14.79
N PHE A 297 -3.29 6.90 -15.74
CA PHE A 297 -3.80 7.13 -17.08
C PHE A 297 -5.33 7.01 -17.17
N LEU A 298 -6.01 6.67 -16.08
CA LEU A 298 -7.46 6.65 -16.01
C LEU A 298 -8.06 8.04 -15.80
N PHE A 299 -7.27 8.99 -15.30
CA PHE A 299 -7.78 10.31 -14.91
C PHE A 299 -7.36 11.37 -15.92
N ASP A 300 -8.28 12.29 -16.20
CA ASP A 300 -8.04 13.50 -16.98
C ASP A 300 -7.46 14.65 -16.12
N GLN A 301 -7.42 14.46 -14.81
CA GLN A 301 -6.86 15.38 -13.82
C GLN A 301 -5.95 14.65 -12.83
N PRO A 302 -4.99 15.36 -12.19
CA PRO A 302 -4.12 14.76 -11.18
C PRO A 302 -4.91 14.12 -10.03
N VAL A 303 -4.42 12.99 -9.53
CA VAL A 303 -4.94 12.41 -8.29
C VAL A 303 -4.50 13.32 -7.14
N GLN A 304 -5.45 13.95 -6.45
CA GLN A 304 -5.10 14.83 -5.34
C GLN A 304 -4.61 14.01 -4.15
N ARG A 305 -5.31 12.90 -3.85
CA ARG A 305 -5.08 12.11 -2.64
C ARG A 305 -5.10 10.62 -2.93
N VAL A 306 -4.17 9.90 -2.34
CA VAL A 306 -4.22 8.44 -2.23
C VAL A 306 -4.35 8.06 -0.76
N LEU A 307 -5.30 7.18 -0.46
CA LEU A 307 -5.63 6.71 0.87
C LEU A 307 -5.56 5.18 0.94
N THR A 308 -4.96 4.64 1.99
CA THR A 308 -4.86 3.18 2.19
C THR A 308 -4.73 2.81 3.66
N ALA A 309 -5.39 1.73 4.07
CA ALA A 309 -5.22 1.17 5.41
C ALA A 309 -3.80 0.62 5.64
N SER A 310 -3.21 -0.05 4.64
CA SER A 310 -1.83 -0.59 4.73
C SER A 310 -1.29 -1.16 3.41
N SER A 311 -2.00 -0.97 2.28
CA SER A 311 -1.66 -1.53 0.98
C SER A 311 -0.29 -1.11 0.48
N THR A 312 0.56 -2.08 0.14
CA THR A 312 1.89 -1.85 -0.46
C THR A 312 1.82 -1.25 -1.87
N SER A 313 0.68 -1.39 -2.54
CA SER A 313 0.47 -0.83 -3.88
C SER A 313 0.45 0.71 -3.92
N VAL A 314 0.39 1.36 -2.75
CA VAL A 314 0.52 2.82 -2.62
C VAL A 314 1.85 3.33 -3.12
N GLY A 315 2.93 2.55 -3.03
CA GLY A 315 4.25 2.96 -3.50
C GLY A 315 4.27 3.29 -5.00
N GLY A 316 3.51 2.54 -5.80
CA GLY A 316 3.35 2.83 -7.23
C GLY A 316 2.44 4.01 -7.53
N MET A 317 1.59 4.44 -6.59
CA MET A 317 0.68 5.58 -6.75
C MET A 317 1.23 6.88 -6.20
N ALA A 318 2.12 6.81 -5.20
CA ALA A 318 2.67 7.97 -4.50
C ALA A 318 3.30 9.02 -5.45
N PRO A 319 4.04 8.65 -6.52
CA PRO A 319 4.58 9.63 -7.46
C PRO A 319 3.52 10.42 -8.26
N PHE A 320 2.27 9.97 -8.24
CA PHE A 320 1.16 10.52 -9.04
C PHE A 320 0.07 11.18 -8.21
N ALA A 321 0.26 11.21 -6.89
CA ALA A 321 -0.63 11.85 -5.95
C ALA A 321 0.04 13.08 -5.33
N GLN A 322 -0.73 14.15 -5.09
CA GLN A 322 -0.21 15.29 -4.33
C GLN A 322 -0.05 14.91 -2.84
N GLU A 323 -0.96 14.09 -2.33
CA GLU A 323 -0.96 13.65 -0.95
C GLU A 323 -1.11 12.14 -0.85
N VAL A 324 -0.31 11.54 0.02
CA VAL A 324 -0.43 10.12 0.39
C VAL A 324 -0.75 10.00 1.87
N PHE A 325 -1.82 9.28 2.19
CA PHE A 325 -2.22 8.89 3.53
C PHE A 325 -2.19 7.36 3.62
N GLN A 326 -1.11 6.86 4.21
CA GLN A 326 -0.92 5.44 4.47
C GLN A 326 -0.97 5.19 5.97
N PHE A 327 -1.66 4.13 6.36
CA PHE A 327 -1.73 3.66 7.73
C PHE A 327 -0.89 2.39 7.91
N THR A 328 -0.72 1.98 9.17
CA THR A 328 0.00 0.75 9.55
C THR A 328 -1.00 -0.35 9.86
N THR A 329 -0.52 -1.59 10.01
CA THR A 329 -1.34 -2.74 10.40
C THR A 329 -2.03 -2.59 11.76
N GLU A 330 -1.64 -1.61 12.60
CA GLU A 330 -2.32 -1.34 13.87
C GLU A 330 -3.78 -0.92 13.68
N ILE A 331 -4.13 -0.35 12.51
CA ILE A 331 -5.52 0.00 12.21
C ILE A 331 -6.44 -1.24 12.19
N GLU A 332 -5.89 -2.43 11.95
CA GLU A 332 -6.68 -3.68 11.94
C GLU A 332 -7.21 -4.06 13.32
N THR A 333 -6.61 -3.57 14.41
CA THR A 333 -6.96 -3.94 15.78
C THR A 333 -7.40 -2.78 16.64
N ARG A 334 -7.14 -1.53 16.23
CA ARG A 334 -7.41 -0.31 17.02
C ARG A 334 -7.98 0.83 16.18
N PHE A 335 -8.83 0.54 15.20
CA PHE A 335 -9.38 1.57 14.31
C PHE A 335 -10.28 2.60 15.04
N GLU A 336 -11.02 2.21 16.06
CA GLU A 336 -11.86 3.16 16.84
C GLU A 336 -10.99 4.20 17.57
N HIS A 337 -9.73 3.88 17.85
CA HIS A 337 -8.78 4.83 18.41
C HIS A 337 -8.51 6.04 17.50
N LEU A 338 -8.84 5.96 16.20
CA LEU A 338 -8.76 7.09 15.28
C LEU A 338 -9.57 8.30 15.76
N HIS A 339 -10.70 8.10 16.47
CA HIS A 339 -11.45 9.21 17.06
C HIS A 339 -10.61 9.98 18.08
N ALA A 340 -9.92 9.27 18.98
CA ALA A 340 -9.03 9.89 19.98
C ALA A 340 -7.85 10.60 19.33
N VAL A 341 -7.26 10.02 18.28
CA VAL A 341 -6.16 10.65 17.55
C VAL A 341 -6.63 11.88 16.77
N TYR A 342 -7.83 11.85 16.18
CA TYR A 342 -8.45 13.02 15.55
C TYR A 342 -8.67 14.16 16.57
N LEU A 343 -9.23 13.84 17.75
CA LEU A 343 -9.40 14.82 18.84
C LEU A 343 -8.06 15.45 19.23
N ALA A 344 -7.01 14.63 19.36
CA ALA A 344 -5.68 15.13 19.66
C ALA A 344 -5.19 16.12 18.59
N ALA A 345 -5.37 15.79 17.31
CA ALA A 345 -4.94 16.64 16.20
C ALA A 345 -5.74 17.95 16.11
N VAL A 346 -7.07 17.92 16.31
CA VAL A 346 -7.92 19.13 16.41
C VAL A 346 -7.37 20.06 17.47
N PHE A 347 -7.02 19.49 18.62
CA PHE A 347 -6.58 20.26 19.76
C PHE A 347 -5.19 20.84 19.59
N LEU A 348 -4.28 20.07 18.99
CA LEU A 348 -2.97 20.57 18.56
C LEU A 348 -3.12 21.68 17.52
N GLY A 349 -4.14 21.63 16.66
CA GLY A 349 -4.49 22.71 15.74
C GLY A 349 -4.84 24.02 16.46
N GLU A 350 -5.70 23.96 17.48
CA GLU A 350 -6.03 25.14 18.30
C GLU A 350 -4.83 25.63 19.11
N ALA A 351 -4.04 24.71 19.67
CA ALA A 351 -2.80 25.05 20.36
C ALA A 351 -1.80 25.75 19.44
N ALA A 352 -1.68 25.29 18.19
CA ALA A 352 -0.77 25.89 17.23
C ALA A 352 -1.21 27.30 16.78
N LYS A 353 -2.53 27.55 16.71
CA LYS A 353 -3.07 28.90 16.46
C LYS A 353 -2.77 29.85 17.62
N ALA A 354 -2.84 29.37 18.86
CA ALA A 354 -2.62 30.17 20.06
C ALA A 354 -1.13 30.39 20.36
N TRP A 355 -0.30 29.36 20.19
CA TRP A 355 1.09 29.35 20.66
C TRP A 355 2.13 29.42 19.52
N GLY A 356 1.68 29.44 18.27
CA GLY A 356 2.53 29.32 17.09
C GLY A 356 2.84 27.85 16.75
N PRO A 357 3.73 27.60 15.77
CA PRO A 357 4.09 26.24 15.36
C PRO A 357 4.54 25.38 16.54
N LEU A 358 4.18 24.09 16.52
CA LEU A 358 4.47 23.17 17.62
C LEU A 358 5.72 22.32 17.36
N HIS A 359 6.44 21.99 18.42
CA HIS A 359 7.47 20.97 18.42
C HIS A 359 6.95 19.73 19.18
N LEU A 360 6.59 18.67 18.44
CA LEU A 360 5.94 17.50 19.02
C LEU A 360 6.93 16.42 19.41
N SER A 361 6.78 15.91 20.64
CA SER A 361 7.40 14.66 21.09
C SER A 361 6.32 13.62 21.29
N LEU A 362 6.48 12.41 20.75
CA LEU A 362 5.45 11.38 20.77
C LEU A 362 5.86 10.19 21.65
N GLN A 363 4.98 9.75 22.55
CA GLN A 363 5.21 8.58 23.42
C GLN A 363 3.99 7.67 23.48
N ARG A 364 4.14 6.38 23.12
CA ARG A 364 3.03 5.40 23.15
C ARG A 364 1.78 5.84 22.39
N VAL A 365 1.96 6.64 21.34
CA VAL A 365 0.92 7.05 20.38
C VAL A 365 1.35 6.57 19.00
N ASN A 366 0.38 6.21 18.16
CA ASN A 366 0.65 5.89 16.77
C ASN A 366 1.01 7.17 16.00
N ALA A 367 2.32 7.38 15.79
CA ALA A 367 2.85 8.57 15.12
C ALA A 367 2.27 8.76 13.72
N VAL A 368 2.16 7.68 12.93
CA VAL A 368 1.63 7.72 11.55
C VAL A 368 0.19 8.20 11.53
N GLN A 369 -0.67 7.70 12.41
CA GLN A 369 -2.06 8.14 12.50
C GLN A 369 -2.17 9.61 12.89
N LEU A 370 -1.39 10.04 13.89
CA LEU A 370 -1.41 11.43 14.34
C LEU A 370 -0.89 12.37 13.25
N GLU A 371 0.24 12.05 12.62
CA GLU A 371 0.81 12.83 11.51
C GLU A 371 -0.17 12.95 10.34
N ASN A 372 -0.90 11.88 9.98
CA ASN A 372 -1.94 11.94 8.96
C ASN A 372 -3.04 12.96 9.32
N PHE A 373 -3.50 12.98 10.57
CA PHE A 373 -4.50 13.97 11.01
C PHE A 373 -3.93 15.39 11.14
N LEU A 374 -2.68 15.55 11.59
CA LEU A 374 -2.04 16.87 11.63
C LEU A 374 -1.89 17.45 10.22
N ARG A 375 -1.58 16.61 9.23
CA ARG A 375 -1.51 17.02 7.83
C ARG A 375 -2.88 17.42 7.27
N ILE A 376 -3.94 16.63 7.51
CA ILE A 376 -5.27 16.96 6.97
C ILE A 376 -5.90 18.19 7.63
N LEU A 377 -5.52 18.49 8.87
CA LEU A 377 -5.94 19.68 9.61
C LEU A 377 -4.95 20.84 9.48
N GLU A 378 -3.90 20.69 8.66
CA GLU A 378 -2.88 21.71 8.38
C GLU A 378 -2.23 22.29 9.66
N VAL A 379 -1.97 21.46 10.67
CA VAL A 379 -1.40 21.89 11.94
C VAL A 379 0.10 22.21 11.77
N PRO A 380 0.53 23.48 12.01
CA PRO A 380 1.90 23.89 11.76
C PRO A 380 2.87 23.34 12.81
N GLN A 381 3.99 22.79 12.33
CA GLN A 381 5.04 22.17 13.16
C GLN A 381 6.43 22.70 12.78
N MET A 382 7.29 22.92 13.79
CA MET A 382 8.67 23.36 13.61
C MET A 382 9.57 22.83 14.75
N GLU A 383 10.85 22.58 14.47
CA GLU A 383 11.81 22.14 15.51
C GLU A 383 11.98 23.16 16.64
N THR A 384 11.86 24.46 16.33
CA THR A 384 11.92 25.55 17.31
C THR A 384 10.54 25.97 17.82
N GLY A 385 9.51 25.15 17.59
CA GLY A 385 8.13 25.42 17.98
C GLY A 385 7.88 25.27 19.48
N ALA A 386 6.65 25.57 19.92
CA ALA A 386 6.24 25.36 21.30
C ALA A 386 6.28 23.85 21.65
N PRO A 387 7.00 23.42 22.70
CA PRO A 387 7.17 22.01 23.01
C PRO A 387 5.88 21.39 23.55
N VAL A 388 5.40 20.35 22.88
CA VAL A 388 4.25 19.56 23.31
C VAL A 388 4.59 18.07 23.29
N LEU A 389 4.45 17.42 24.44
CA LEU A 389 4.51 15.96 24.54
C LEU A 389 3.11 15.39 24.29
N VAL A 390 2.95 14.54 23.28
CA VAL A 390 1.72 13.78 23.04
C VAL A 390 1.95 12.35 23.54
N THR A 391 1.15 11.91 24.51
CA THR A 391 1.32 10.59 25.13
C THR A 391 0.02 9.80 25.22
N GLY A 392 0.10 8.49 24.98
CA GLY A 392 -0.96 7.51 25.30
C GLY A 392 -0.71 6.76 26.61
N GLY A 393 0.43 7.02 27.27
CA GLY A 393 0.77 6.50 28.59
C GLY A 393 0.61 7.55 29.69
N ALA A 394 0.96 7.18 30.93
CA ALA A 394 0.95 8.12 32.04
C ALA A 394 1.81 9.37 31.73
N PRO A 395 1.31 10.58 32.03
CA PRO A 395 2.09 11.80 31.82
C PRO A 395 3.32 11.82 32.75
N PRO A 396 4.45 12.42 32.31
CA PRO A 396 5.62 12.55 33.16
C PRO A 396 5.36 13.52 34.33
N GLU A 397 6.03 13.29 35.46
CA GLU A 397 5.88 14.15 36.65
C GLU A 397 6.37 15.59 36.44
N ALA A 398 7.40 15.78 35.62
CA ALA A 398 8.00 17.09 35.33
C ALA A 398 8.19 17.26 33.81
N PRO A 399 7.14 17.63 33.05
CA PRO A 399 7.27 17.88 31.63
C PRO A 399 8.01 19.18 31.36
N GLY A 400 8.91 19.17 30.37
CA GLY A 400 9.62 20.39 29.90
C GLY A 400 8.75 21.33 29.05
N GLY A 401 7.45 21.06 28.92
CA GLY A 401 6.51 21.76 28.05
C GLY A 401 5.06 21.34 28.32
N ALA A 402 4.15 21.65 27.39
CA ALA A 402 2.76 21.19 27.50
C ALA A 402 2.67 19.68 27.27
N VAL A 403 1.68 19.02 27.88
CA VAL A 403 1.44 17.58 27.70
C VAL A 403 0.02 17.35 27.25
N LEU A 404 -0.14 16.79 26.05
CA LEU A 404 -1.40 16.25 25.56
C LEU A 404 -1.45 14.76 25.83
N TRP A 405 -2.30 14.37 26.78
CA TRP A 405 -2.50 12.98 27.16
C TRP A 405 -3.79 12.42 26.56
N ILE A 406 -3.66 11.32 25.82
CA ILE A 406 -4.76 10.49 25.34
C ILE A 406 -5.05 9.42 26.40
N ALA A 407 -5.99 9.69 27.30
CA ALA A 407 -6.28 8.81 28.44
C ALA A 407 -7.01 7.51 28.05
N GLY A 408 -7.60 7.46 26.86
CA GLY A 408 -8.20 6.24 26.29
C GLY A 408 -9.74 6.30 26.21
N GLU A 409 -10.34 5.12 26.08
CA GLU A 409 -11.78 4.90 25.95
C GLU A 409 -12.43 4.73 27.33
N ARG A 410 -13.58 5.35 27.55
CA ARG A 410 -14.30 5.30 28.84
C ARG A 410 -14.72 3.89 29.28
N SER A 411 -14.75 2.93 28.36
CA SER A 411 -15.08 1.53 28.62
C SER A 411 -14.08 0.81 29.56
N SER A 412 -12.88 1.37 29.79
CA SER A 412 -11.85 0.72 30.63
C SER A 412 -11.98 0.96 32.15
N GLY A 413 -12.99 1.71 32.61
CA GLY A 413 -13.38 1.78 34.03
C GLY A 413 -12.38 2.44 35.00
N LYS A 414 -11.21 2.88 34.53
CA LYS A 414 -10.26 3.68 35.31
C LYS A 414 -10.24 5.09 34.76
N SER A 415 -10.67 6.04 35.58
CA SER A 415 -10.36 7.43 35.33
C SER A 415 -8.82 7.61 35.47
N PRO A 416 -8.25 8.66 34.86
CA PRO A 416 -6.83 9.00 34.99
C PRO A 416 -6.49 10.05 36.09
N VAL A 417 -5.45 9.79 36.89
CA VAL A 417 -4.82 10.78 37.77
C VAL A 417 -4.16 11.91 36.95
N LEU A 418 -4.67 13.12 37.10
CA LEU A 418 -4.18 14.35 36.49
C LEU A 418 -2.99 14.95 37.28
N PRO A 419 -1.99 15.56 36.61
CA PRO A 419 -0.89 16.26 37.28
C PRO A 419 -1.40 17.35 38.23
N ARG A 420 -0.88 17.39 39.47
CA ARG A 420 -1.32 18.33 40.52
C ARG A 420 -0.85 19.79 40.33
N ALA A 421 0.00 20.05 39.33
CA ALA A 421 0.58 21.38 39.12
C ALA A 421 -0.08 22.09 37.93
N GLY A 422 -1.08 22.94 38.21
CA GLY A 422 -1.61 23.92 37.26
C GLY A 422 -3.05 23.66 36.76
N GLN A 423 -3.42 24.37 35.70
CA GLN A 423 -4.69 24.19 34.98
C GLN A 423 -4.60 22.98 34.04
N ALA A 424 -5.72 22.32 33.82
CA ALA A 424 -5.87 21.26 32.83
C ALA A 424 -7.08 21.56 31.94
N LEU A 425 -6.95 21.32 30.64
CA LEU A 425 -8.05 21.42 29.69
C LEU A 425 -8.50 20.00 29.35
N GLU A 426 -9.70 19.63 29.79
CA GLU A 426 -10.35 18.36 29.44
C GLU A 426 -10.96 18.48 28.04
N LEU A 427 -10.73 17.49 27.21
CA LEU A 427 -11.36 17.33 25.91
C LEU A 427 -12.09 15.98 25.86
N ARG A 428 -13.35 16.04 25.45
CA ARG A 428 -14.25 14.90 25.36
C ARG A 428 -14.75 14.75 23.95
N GLY A 429 -14.60 13.54 23.42
CA GLY A 429 -15.31 13.11 22.22
C GLY A 429 -16.34 12.06 22.57
N THR A 430 -17.59 12.24 22.17
CA THR A 430 -18.65 11.24 22.31
C THR A 430 -19.06 10.80 20.90
N LEU A 431 -18.83 9.54 20.59
CA LEU A 431 -19.29 8.92 19.35
C LEU A 431 -20.74 8.48 19.53
N LEU A 432 -21.62 9.01 18.70
CA LEU A 432 -23.06 8.78 18.70
C LEU A 432 -23.43 8.07 17.38
N PRO A 433 -23.58 6.74 17.39
CA PRO A 433 -24.01 5.99 16.22
C PRO A 433 -25.46 6.33 15.85
N GLU A 434 -25.76 6.38 14.56
CA GLU A 434 -27.10 6.55 14.02
C GLU A 434 -27.67 5.20 13.55
N GLU A 435 -28.93 5.20 13.10
CA GLU A 435 -29.61 4.00 12.64
C GLU A 435 -28.85 3.31 11.49
N GLY A 436 -28.49 2.04 11.71
CA GLY A 436 -27.74 1.23 10.76
C GLY A 436 -26.23 1.52 10.73
N SER A 437 -25.69 2.26 11.71
CA SER A 437 -24.25 2.29 11.97
C SER A 437 -23.77 0.90 12.42
N LEU A 438 -22.55 0.55 12.01
CA LEU A 438 -21.84 -0.60 12.57
C LEU A 438 -21.07 -0.23 13.83
N LEU A 439 -20.87 1.06 14.11
CA LEU A 439 -20.13 1.51 15.29
C LEU A 439 -20.97 1.42 16.56
N THR A 440 -20.29 1.37 17.71
CA THR A 440 -20.94 1.41 19.01
C THR A 440 -20.71 2.75 19.69
N GLU A 441 -21.62 3.12 20.59
CA GLU A 441 -21.47 4.35 21.38
C GLU A 441 -20.20 4.23 22.23
N ASN A 442 -19.30 5.20 22.11
CA ASN A 442 -18.04 5.21 22.82
C ASN A 442 -17.62 6.64 23.17
N GLY A 443 -16.88 6.79 24.26
CA GLY A 443 -16.41 8.07 24.77
C GLY A 443 -14.90 8.11 24.87
N PHE A 444 -14.29 9.17 24.35
CA PHE A 444 -12.86 9.42 24.33
C PHE A 444 -12.52 10.61 25.21
N LEU A 445 -11.48 10.48 26.01
CA LEU A 445 -11.06 11.52 26.95
C LEU A 445 -9.59 11.86 26.76
N LEU A 446 -9.32 13.15 26.59
CA LEU A 446 -7.98 13.70 26.46
C LEU A 446 -7.81 14.85 27.46
N TYR A 447 -6.56 15.07 27.89
CA TYR A 447 -6.21 16.17 28.77
C TYR A 447 -4.99 16.91 28.23
N LEU A 448 -5.06 18.22 28.19
CA LEU A 448 -3.90 19.07 27.94
C LEU A 448 -3.53 19.81 29.21
N THR A 449 -2.30 19.61 29.66
CA THR A 449 -1.71 20.36 30.77
C THR A 449 -0.61 21.25 30.24
N ALA A 450 -0.39 22.38 30.89
CA ALA A 450 0.68 23.31 30.56
C ALA A 450 1.35 23.82 31.84
N PRO A 451 2.67 24.07 31.81
CA PRO A 451 3.42 24.53 32.98
C PRO A 451 3.04 25.96 33.39
N CYS A 452 2.44 26.74 32.50
CA CYS A 452 2.04 28.13 32.75
C CYS A 452 0.51 28.26 32.74
N PRO A 453 -0.13 28.73 33.83
CA PRO A 453 -1.59 28.84 33.93
C PRO A 453 -2.24 29.64 32.78
N GLY A 454 -1.58 30.71 32.29
CA GLY A 454 -2.13 31.53 31.21
C GLY A 454 -2.13 30.89 29.83
N MET A 455 -1.47 29.74 29.61
CA MET A 455 -1.37 29.13 28.28
C MET A 455 -2.68 28.47 27.84
N LEU A 456 -3.33 27.72 28.73
CA LEU A 456 -4.56 26.99 28.40
C LEU A 456 -5.75 27.93 28.23
N SER A 457 -5.75 29.05 28.95
CA SER A 457 -6.80 30.07 28.85
C SER A 457 -6.82 30.80 27.49
N GLN A 458 -5.78 30.64 26.66
CA GLN A 458 -5.74 31.17 25.29
C GLN A 458 -6.48 30.28 24.28
N LEU A 459 -6.81 29.05 24.67
CA LEU A 459 -7.50 28.10 23.79
C LEU A 459 -9.01 28.35 23.83
N PRO A 460 -9.68 28.41 22.67
CA PRO A 460 -11.12 28.58 22.64
C PRO A 460 -11.83 27.33 23.20
N PRO A 461 -13.01 27.48 23.82
CA PRO A 461 -13.85 26.33 24.11
C PRO A 461 -14.29 25.67 22.80
N LEU A 462 -14.08 24.38 22.70
CA LEU A 462 -14.59 23.53 21.62
C LEU A 462 -15.97 23.02 22.01
N ASP A 463 -16.95 23.23 21.12
CA ASP A 463 -18.27 22.59 21.17
C ASP A 463 -18.80 22.47 19.74
N PHE A 464 -18.52 21.33 19.10
CA PHE A 464 -18.94 21.09 17.72
C PHE A 464 -19.14 19.60 17.44
N VAL A 465 -19.82 19.30 16.34
CA VAL A 465 -20.08 17.93 15.89
C VAL A 465 -19.34 17.68 14.58
N ARG A 466 -18.59 16.57 14.54
CA ARG A 466 -18.03 16.02 13.31
C ARG A 466 -18.96 14.93 12.79
N GLU A 467 -19.53 15.18 11.62
CA GLU A 467 -20.34 14.19 10.89
C GLU A 467 -19.44 13.11 10.28
N LEU A 468 -19.86 11.85 10.41
CA LEU A 468 -19.22 10.67 9.82
C LEU A 468 -20.27 9.93 8.96
N PRO A 469 -20.61 10.47 7.78
CA PRO A 469 -21.76 10.03 7.00
C PRO A 469 -21.70 8.57 6.54
N PHE A 470 -20.52 8.04 6.22
CA PHE A 470 -20.38 6.66 5.76
C PHE A 470 -20.41 5.67 6.93
N SER A 471 -19.83 6.06 8.06
CA SER A 471 -19.96 5.34 9.33
C SER A 471 -21.35 5.48 9.97
N ARG A 472 -22.18 6.42 9.48
CA ARG A 472 -23.49 6.78 10.06
C ARG A 472 -23.37 7.12 11.53
N ALA A 473 -22.47 8.02 11.86
CA ALA A 473 -22.23 8.41 13.24
C ALA A 473 -21.89 9.89 13.34
N LYS A 474 -22.01 10.42 14.56
CA LYS A 474 -21.59 11.78 14.92
C LYS A 474 -20.56 11.70 16.02
N LEU A 475 -19.45 12.42 15.87
CA LEU A 475 -18.50 12.63 16.95
C LEU A 475 -18.73 14.03 17.54
N GLN A 476 -19.38 14.09 18.70
CA GLN A 476 -19.58 15.32 19.45
C GLN A 476 -18.31 15.64 20.24
N ILE A 477 -17.82 16.87 20.14
CA ILE A 477 -16.53 17.29 20.68
C ILE A 477 -16.74 18.47 21.61
N GLN A 478 -16.30 18.33 22.86
CA GLN A 478 -16.48 19.33 23.91
C GLN A 478 -15.21 19.50 24.72
N SER A 479 -14.80 20.74 25.00
CA SER A 479 -13.68 21.02 25.91
C SER A 479 -14.10 21.83 27.13
N LYS A 480 -13.48 21.56 28.28
CA LYS A 480 -13.70 22.29 29.53
C LYS A 480 -12.38 22.55 30.24
N LEU A 481 -12.11 23.83 30.54
CA LEU A 481 -10.98 24.19 31.41
C LEU A 481 -11.35 23.81 32.85
N LEU A 482 -10.51 22.97 33.45
CA LEU A 482 -10.70 22.47 34.81
C LEU A 482 -10.05 23.42 35.82
N THR A 483 -10.74 23.65 36.94
CA THR A 483 -10.16 24.32 38.10
C THR A 483 -9.26 23.38 38.91
N GLU A 484 -8.39 23.93 39.77
CA GLU A 484 -7.58 23.10 40.69
C GLU A 484 -8.46 22.20 41.56
N GLU A 485 -9.59 22.71 42.08
CA GLU A 485 -10.56 21.94 42.85
C GLU A 485 -11.15 20.76 42.05
N GLU A 486 -11.45 20.97 40.77
CA GLU A 486 -11.98 19.91 39.89
C GLU A 486 -10.93 18.85 39.55
N ILE A 487 -9.66 19.25 39.43
CA ILE A 487 -8.52 18.35 39.25
C ILE A 487 -8.31 17.52 40.52
N GLU A 488 -8.35 18.14 41.69
CA GLU A 488 -8.23 17.45 42.98
C GLU A 488 -9.39 16.47 43.21
N ALA A 489 -10.63 16.87 42.93
CA ALA A 489 -11.80 16.01 43.05
C ALA A 489 -11.68 14.75 42.17
N LYS A 490 -11.30 14.91 40.90
CA LYS A 490 -11.07 13.78 39.97
C LYS A 490 -9.97 12.85 40.45
N ASN A 491 -8.87 13.41 40.94
CA ASN A 491 -7.78 12.63 41.51
C ASN A 491 -8.19 11.87 42.78
N HIS A 492 -9.10 12.45 43.58
CA HIS A 492 -9.56 11.86 44.84
C HIS A 492 -10.56 10.71 44.62
N GLU A 493 -11.47 10.84 43.66
CA GLU A 493 -12.42 9.78 43.27
C GLU A 493 -11.72 8.48 42.85
N GLU A 494 -10.51 8.55 42.27
CA GLU A 494 -9.73 7.37 41.90
C GLU A 494 -9.00 6.71 43.07
N SER A 495 -8.49 7.50 44.01
CA SER A 495 -7.82 6.97 45.20
C SER A 495 -8.75 6.21 46.15
N GLU A 496 -10.06 6.36 46.01
CA GLU A 496 -11.06 5.57 46.77
C GLU A 496 -11.52 4.29 46.03
N ILE A 497 -11.17 4.13 44.75
CA ILE A 497 -11.55 2.97 43.91
C ILE A 497 -10.40 1.94 43.80
N LEU A 498 -9.15 2.34 44.14
CA LEU A 498 -7.97 1.48 44.28
C LEU A 498 -7.85 0.88 45.68
#